data_AF-A0A3G8YGU6-F1
#
_entry.id   AF-A0A3G8YGU6-F1
#
_cell.length_a   1.000
_cell.length_b   1.000
_cell.length_c   1.000
_cell.angle_alpha   90.00
_cell.angle_beta   90.00
_cell.angle_gamma   90.00
#
_symmetry.space_group_name_H-M   'P 1'
#
loop_
_entity.id
_entity.type
_entity.pdbx_description
1 polymer ?
#
loop_
_entity_poly.entity_id
_entity_poly.type
_entity_poly.pdbx_seq_one_letter_code
_entity_poly.pdbx_strand_id
1 'polypeptide(L)'
;MNVLEAVNILLVGLWMGMYLFTTFIVSPAFSDFFPDAQIRRARRTSVGKAYARVAGPLMLGLALIIFAQGWQGGFSAALLTEFGALLLMVSLVGWHVLQARSEQRPPPRWATHTALTAGLVLCGAAVMT
;
A
#
# COMPACT_ATOMS: atom_id res chain seq x y z
N MET A 1 2.11 -24.46 -1.74
CA MET A 1 3.12 -23.54 -1.19
C MET A 1 4.46 -23.74 -1.86
N ASN A 2 4.61 -23.12 -3.02
CA ASN A 2 5.90 -22.98 -3.69
C ASN A 2 6.63 -21.70 -3.21
N VAL A 3 7.86 -21.48 -3.68
CA VAL A 3 8.68 -20.33 -3.26
C VAL A 3 8.05 -18.99 -3.66
N LEU A 4 7.43 -18.90 -4.85
CA LEU A 4 6.78 -17.68 -5.30
C LEU A 4 5.54 -17.34 -4.46
N GLU A 5 4.73 -18.33 -4.10
CA GLU A 5 3.59 -18.19 -3.20
C GLU A 5 4.04 -17.68 -1.82
N ALA A 6 5.11 -18.28 -1.26
CA ALA A 6 5.65 -17.86 0.03
C ALA A 6 6.20 -16.42 -0.01
N VAL A 7 6.91 -16.05 -1.09
CA VAL A 7 7.39 -14.68 -1.29
C VAL A 7 6.23 -13.71 -1.50
N ASN A 8 5.19 -14.10 -2.23
CA ASN A 8 4.01 -13.28 -2.45
C ASN A 8 3.33 -12.94 -1.10
N ILE A 9 3.02 -13.96 -0.31
CA ILE A 9 2.43 -13.82 1.03
C ILE A 9 3.30 -12.92 1.92
N LEU A 10 4.63 -13.09 1.89
CA LEU A 10 5.56 -12.26 2.66
C LEU A 10 5.51 -10.79 2.23
N LEU A 11 5.53 -10.50 0.92
CA LEU A 11 5.51 -9.14 0.40
C LEU A 11 4.16 -8.45 0.69
N VAL A 12 3.05 -9.17 0.53
CA VAL A 12 1.70 -8.72 0.90
C VAL A 12 1.64 -8.38 2.38
N GLY A 13 2.14 -9.28 3.23
CA GLY A 13 2.19 -9.08 4.67
C GLY A 13 3.06 -7.90 5.08
N LEU A 14 4.23 -7.73 4.47
CA LEU A 14 5.12 -6.60 4.71
C LEU A 14 4.46 -5.28 4.31
N TRP A 15 3.79 -5.25 3.15
CA TRP A 15 3.08 -4.08 2.68
C TRP A 15 1.94 -3.69 3.63
N MET A 16 1.10 -4.68 4.00
CA MET A 16 -0.04 -4.46 4.88
C MET A 16 0.42 -4.03 6.28
N GLY A 17 1.44 -4.69 6.84
CA GLY A 17 2.02 -4.31 8.14
C GLY A 17 2.54 -2.88 8.15
N MET A 18 3.25 -2.47 7.09
CA MET A 18 3.75 -1.10 6.93
C MET A 18 2.60 -0.09 6.81
N TYR A 19 1.54 -0.41 6.07
CA TYR A 19 0.35 0.44 5.93
C TYR A 19 -0.41 0.59 7.25
N LEU A 20 -0.65 -0.50 7.97
CA LEU A 20 -1.32 -0.48 9.27
C LEU A 20 -0.48 0.29 10.31
N PHE A 21 0.82 0.04 10.37
CA PHE A 21 1.72 0.75 11.28
C PHE A 21 1.70 2.26 11.04
N THR A 22 1.78 2.69 9.77
CA THR A 22 1.74 4.12 9.45
C THR A 22 0.39 4.76 9.74
N THR A 23 -0.71 4.03 9.53
CA THR A 23 -2.08 4.52 9.74
C THR A 23 -2.44 4.62 11.21
N PHE A 24 -2.14 3.59 12.01
CA PHE A 24 -2.62 3.46 13.39
C PHE A 24 -1.61 3.90 14.45
N ILE A 25 -0.31 3.89 14.15
CA ILE A 25 0.73 4.27 15.12
C ILE A 25 1.34 5.61 14.74
N VAL A 26 1.87 5.72 13.52
CA VAL A 26 2.60 6.92 13.11
C VAL A 26 1.67 8.13 12.96
N SER A 27 0.54 7.98 12.26
CA SER A 27 -0.36 9.11 12.00
C SER A 27 -0.91 9.75 13.29
N PRO A 28 -1.39 8.99 14.30
CA PRO A 28 -1.80 9.55 15.58
C PRO A 28 -0.64 10.19 16.35
N ALA A 29 0.50 9.51 16.46
CA ALA A 29 1.68 10.05 17.16
C ALA A 29 2.13 11.41 16.60
N PHE A 30 2.03 11.60 15.28
CA PHE A 30 2.32 12.89 14.66
C PHE A 30 1.37 14.02 15.08
N SER A 31 0.12 13.71 15.38
CA SER A 31 -0.86 14.69 15.88
C SER A 31 -0.53 15.10 17.31
N ASP A 32 -0.06 14.16 18.13
CA ASP A 32 0.24 14.38 19.54
C ASP A 32 1.57 15.13 19.74
N PHE A 33 2.63 14.74 19.03
CA PHE A 33 3.97 15.33 19.20
C PHE A 33 4.18 16.65 18.46
N PHE A 34 3.38 16.94 17.43
CA PHE A 34 3.50 18.16 16.64
C PHE A 34 2.16 18.88 16.56
N PRO A 35 1.75 19.65 17.57
CA PRO A 35 0.46 20.35 17.57
C PRO A 35 0.38 21.42 16.47
N ASP A 36 1.50 22.05 16.12
CA ASP A 36 1.61 22.98 15.01
C ASP A 36 1.38 22.28 13.65
N ALA A 37 0.41 22.77 12.88
CA ALA A 37 -0.01 22.16 11.63
C ALA A 37 1.05 22.26 10.51
N GLN A 38 1.83 23.35 10.46
CA GLN A 38 2.86 23.54 9.44
C GLN A 38 4.06 22.63 9.70
N ILE A 39 4.52 22.57 10.95
CA ILE A 39 5.62 21.68 11.38
C ILE A 39 5.20 20.22 11.18
N ARG A 40 4.00 19.84 11.62
CA ARG A 40 3.46 18.48 11.43
C ARG A 40 3.44 18.10 9.96
N ARG A 41 3.00 19.00 9.08
CA ARG A 41 2.96 18.77 7.63
C ARG A 41 4.36 18.62 7.02
N ALA A 42 5.31 19.48 7.40
CA ALA A 42 6.68 19.41 6.90
C ALA A 42 7.34 18.08 7.29
N ARG A 43 7.16 17.64 8.54
CA ARG A 43 7.68 16.36 9.03
C ARG A 43 6.98 15.16 8.39
N ARG A 44 5.64 15.18 8.26
CA ARG A 44 4.90 14.13 7.53
C ARG A 44 5.33 14.01 6.07
N THR A 45 5.64 15.13 5.40
CA THR A 45 6.18 15.11 4.04
C THR A 45 7.56 14.42 3.97
N SER A 46 8.43 14.70 4.94
CA SER A 46 9.75 14.06 5.03
C SER A 46 9.63 12.55 5.24
N VAL A 47 8.79 12.13 6.19
CA VAL A 47 8.51 10.70 6.44
C VAL A 47 7.85 10.05 5.23
N GLY A 48 6.89 10.71 4.58
CA GLY A 48 6.24 10.21 3.38
C GLY A 48 7.22 9.97 2.23
N LYS A 49 8.22 10.84 2.05
CA LYS A 49 9.31 10.61 1.08
C LYS A 49 10.16 9.40 1.44
N ALA A 50 10.49 9.20 2.71
CA ALA A 50 11.24 8.03 3.16
C ALA A 50 10.43 6.73 2.97
N TYR A 51 9.15 6.76 3.34
CA TYR A 51 8.20 5.66 3.13
C TYR A 51 8.09 5.28 1.65
N ALA A 52 7.95 6.26 0.75
CA ALA A 52 7.82 6.01 -0.69
C ALA A 52 9.04 5.28 -1.29
N ARG A 53 10.24 5.49 -0.74
CA ARG A 53 11.46 4.76 -1.17
C ARG A 53 11.42 3.28 -0.82
N VAL A 54 10.62 2.88 0.16
CA VAL A 54 10.44 1.47 0.57
C VAL A 54 9.19 0.89 -0.08
N ALA A 55 8.07 1.61 0.00
CA ALA A 55 6.79 1.15 -0.52
C ALA A 55 6.78 0.99 -2.05
N GLY A 56 7.45 1.87 -2.80
CA GLY A 56 7.52 1.79 -4.25
C GLY A 56 8.18 0.49 -4.74
N PRO A 57 9.44 0.19 -4.34
CA PRO A 57 10.08 -1.08 -4.67
C PRO A 57 9.30 -2.30 -4.17
N LEU A 58 8.65 -2.22 -3.01
CA LEU A 58 7.82 -3.30 -2.48
C LEU A 58 6.62 -3.61 -3.39
N MET A 59 5.89 -2.59 -3.83
CA MET A 59 4.78 -2.73 -4.77
C MET A 59 5.25 -3.26 -6.14
N LEU A 60 6.42 -2.82 -6.61
CA LEU A 60 7.01 -3.34 -7.85
C LEU A 60 7.38 -4.82 -7.71
N GLY A 61 7.99 -5.20 -6.59
CA GLY A 61 8.32 -6.60 -6.28
C GLY A 61 7.06 -7.48 -6.28
N LEU A 62 6.00 -7.01 -5.63
CA LEU A 62 4.67 -7.64 -5.65
C LEU A 62 4.16 -7.85 -7.09
N ALA A 63 4.20 -6.81 -7.93
CA ALA A 63 3.77 -6.92 -9.32
C ALA A 63 4.58 -7.97 -10.12
N LEU A 64 5.90 -8.01 -9.90
CA LEU A 64 6.78 -8.99 -10.55
C LEU A 64 6.49 -10.42 -10.11
N ILE A 65 6.21 -10.63 -8.82
CA ILE A 65 5.89 -11.96 -8.28
C ILE A 65 4.53 -12.45 -8.81
N ILE A 66 3.50 -11.61 -8.77
CA ILE A 66 2.18 -11.94 -9.34
C ILE A 66 2.32 -12.32 -10.82
N PHE A 67 3.10 -11.55 -11.59
CA PHE A 67 3.33 -11.87 -13.01
C PHE A 67 4.10 -13.18 -13.20
N ALA A 68 5.12 -13.44 -12.38
CA ALA A 68 5.88 -14.70 -12.43
C ALA A 68 5.00 -15.92 -12.08
N GLN A 69 4.12 -15.81 -11.08
CA GLN A 69 3.15 -16.85 -10.75
C GLN A 69 2.19 -17.10 -11.92
N GLY A 70 1.67 -16.03 -12.53
CA GLY A 70 0.78 -16.13 -13.68
C GLY A 70 1.44 -16.74 -14.91
N TRP A 71 2.73 -16.45 -15.11
CA TRP A 71 3.52 -17.05 -16.18
C TRP A 71 3.77 -18.55 -15.98
N GLN A 72 3.99 -19.01 -14.74
CA GLN A 72 4.28 -20.41 -14.43
C GLN A 72 3.03 -21.28 -14.32
N GLY A 73 1.95 -20.75 -13.74
CA GLY A 73 0.75 -21.52 -13.37
C GLY A 73 -0.54 -21.06 -14.06
N GLY A 74 -0.48 -20.01 -14.88
CA GLY A 74 -1.66 -19.36 -15.48
C GLY A 74 -2.28 -18.29 -14.58
N PHE A 75 -3.10 -17.41 -15.18
CA PHE A 75 -3.78 -16.33 -14.46
C PHE A 75 -5.11 -16.82 -13.86
N SER A 76 -5.06 -17.34 -12.64
CA SER A 76 -6.25 -17.72 -11.88
C SER A 76 -7.09 -16.49 -11.48
N ALA A 77 -8.35 -16.72 -11.13
CA ALA A 77 -9.23 -15.66 -10.63
C ALA A 77 -8.68 -14.99 -9.36
N ALA A 78 -8.02 -15.75 -8.48
CA ALA A 78 -7.37 -15.21 -7.28
C ALA A 78 -6.20 -14.28 -7.65
N LEU A 79 -5.35 -14.71 -8.60
CA LEU A 79 -4.19 -13.93 -9.03
C LEU A 79 -4.60 -12.64 -9.77
N LEU A 80 -5.65 -12.69 -10.58
CA LEU A 80 -6.24 -11.51 -11.22
C LEU A 80 -6.86 -10.55 -10.21
N THR A 81 -7.50 -11.09 -9.16
CA THR A 81 -8.06 -10.30 -8.05
C THR A 81 -6.96 -9.58 -7.28
N GLU A 82 -5.87 -10.28 -6.98
CA GLU A 82 -4.70 -9.72 -6.33
C GLU A 82 -4.07 -8.61 -7.18
N PHE A 83 -3.88 -8.87 -8.48
CA PHE A 83 -3.36 -7.88 -9.41
C PHE A 83 -4.27 -6.63 -9.48
N GLY A 84 -5.59 -6.83 -9.54
CA GLY A 84 -6.57 -5.73 -9.53
C GLY A 84 -6.51 -4.90 -8.25
N ALA A 85 -6.37 -5.54 -7.09
CA ALA A 85 -6.20 -4.86 -5.82
C ALA A 85 -4.88 -4.08 -5.75
N LEU A 86 -3.79 -4.64 -6.28
CA LEU A 86 -2.51 -3.95 -6.39
C LEU A 86 -2.62 -2.70 -7.27
N LEU A 87 -3.24 -2.81 -8.45
CA LEU A 87 -3.47 -1.67 -9.34
C LEU A 87 -4.31 -0.58 -8.65
N LEU A 88 -5.39 -0.96 -7.96
CA LEU A 88 -6.21 -0.02 -7.20
C LEU A 88 -5.39 0.74 -6.16
N MET A 89 -4.49 0.07 -5.44
CA MET A 89 -3.62 0.73 -4.46
C MET A 89 -2.61 1.67 -5.11
N VAL A 90 -2.00 1.27 -6.23
CA VAL A 90 -1.10 2.15 -6.99
C VAL A 90 -1.85 3.40 -7.48
N SER A 91 -3.08 3.23 -7.98
CA SER A 91 -3.94 4.35 -8.40
C SER A 91 -4.30 5.27 -7.23
N LEU A 92 -4.64 4.72 -6.06
CA LEU A 92 -4.92 5.52 -4.86
C LEU A 92 -3.70 6.32 -4.40
N VAL A 93 -2.50 5.72 -4.43
CA VAL A 93 -1.26 6.43 -4.11
C VAL A 93 -0.98 7.53 -5.14
N GLY A 94 -1.13 7.24 -6.42
CA GLY A 94 -0.97 8.22 -7.50
C GLY A 94 -1.93 9.40 -7.35
N TRP A 95 -3.21 9.11 -7.12
CA TRP A 95 -4.23 10.12 -6.80
C TRP A 95 -3.80 10.97 -5.61
N HIS A 96 -3.40 10.34 -4.50
CA HIS A 96 -3.02 11.05 -3.28
C HIS A 96 -1.87 12.04 -3.52
N VAL A 97 -0.86 11.62 -4.30
CA VAL A 97 0.26 12.48 -4.67
C VAL A 97 -0.19 13.64 -5.56
N LEU A 98 -1.09 13.40 -6.52
CA LEU A 98 -1.64 14.45 -7.39
C LEU A 98 -2.45 15.47 -6.57
N GLN A 99 -3.32 15.01 -5.67
CA GLN A 99 -4.09 15.90 -4.79
C GLN A 99 -3.20 16.71 -3.84
N ALA A 100 -2.15 16.09 -3.29
CA ALA A 100 -1.21 16.80 -2.42
C ALA A 100 -0.51 17.96 -3.15
N ARG A 101 -0.36 17.87 -4.48
CA ARG A 101 0.18 18.94 -5.32
C ARG A 101 -0.86 20.03 -5.64
N SER A 102 -2.13 19.67 -5.84
CA SER A 102 -3.16 20.60 -6.34
C SER A 102 -3.89 21.38 -5.25
N GLU A 103 -4.37 20.73 -4.20
CA GLU A 103 -5.39 21.32 -3.32
C GLU A 103 -4.94 21.50 -1.86
N GLN A 104 -3.79 20.95 -1.46
CA GLN A 104 -3.32 20.95 -0.07
C GLN A 104 -4.36 20.47 0.96
N ARG A 105 -5.38 19.71 0.53
CA ARG A 105 -6.45 19.20 1.37
C ARG A 105 -6.06 17.86 2.00
N PRO A 106 -6.57 17.55 3.20
CA PRO A 106 -6.43 16.21 3.77
C PRO A 106 -7.13 15.19 2.85
N PRO A 107 -6.59 13.95 2.76
CA PRO A 107 -7.23 12.91 1.97
C PRO A 107 -8.63 12.61 2.53
N PRO A 108 -9.61 12.33 1.66
CA PRO A 108 -10.96 12.01 2.11
C PRO A 108 -10.98 10.66 2.84
N ARG A 109 -11.86 10.53 3.84
CA ARG A 109 -11.95 9.32 4.68
C ARG A 109 -12.21 8.05 3.88
N TRP A 110 -13.00 8.15 2.79
CA TRP A 110 -13.28 7.00 1.92
C TRP A 110 -12.00 6.38 1.35
N ALA A 111 -10.97 7.17 1.03
CA ALA A 111 -9.74 6.66 0.45
C ALA A 111 -8.98 5.75 1.42
N THR A 112 -9.06 6.03 2.73
CA THR A 112 -8.47 5.16 3.77
C THR A 112 -9.23 3.85 3.87
N HIS A 113 -10.57 3.89 3.84
CA HIS A 113 -11.39 2.68 3.83
C HIS A 113 -11.14 1.84 2.57
N THR A 114 -11.04 2.47 1.39
CA THR A 114 -10.74 1.75 0.14
C THR A 114 -9.37 1.09 0.19
N ALA A 115 -8.34 1.77 0.70
CA ALA A 115 -7.00 1.19 0.83
C ALA A 115 -6.97 0.02 1.82
N LEU A 116 -7.69 0.12 2.95
CA LEU A 116 -7.84 -1.01 3.89
C LEU A 116 -8.55 -2.19 3.25
N THR A 117 -9.67 -1.96 2.57
CA THR A 117 -10.41 -3.02 1.88
C THR A 117 -9.56 -3.67 0.79
N ALA A 118 -8.85 -2.87 -0.01
CA ALA A 118 -7.93 -3.38 -1.03
C ALA A 118 -6.81 -4.21 -0.40
N GLY A 119 -6.25 -3.79 0.73
CA GLY A 119 -5.25 -4.55 1.48
C GLY A 119 -5.79 -5.89 2.01
N LEU A 120 -7.02 -5.92 2.53
CA LEU A 120 -7.67 -7.16 2.97
C LEU A 120 -7.92 -8.11 1.80
N VAL A 121 -8.35 -7.58 0.64
CA VAL A 121 -8.50 -8.36 -0.59
C VAL A 121 -7.15 -8.91 -1.04
N LEU A 122 -6.08 -8.11 -0.98
CA LEU A 122 -4.72 -8.56 -1.31
C LEU A 122 -4.31 -9.74 -0.41
N CYS A 123 -4.50 -9.61 0.91
CA CYS A 123 -4.19 -10.67 1.86
C CYS A 123 -4.99 -11.94 1.60
N GLY A 124 -6.31 -11.82 1.34
CA GLY A 124 -7.16 -12.96 1.05
C GLY A 124 -6.77 -13.65 -0.25
N ALA A 125 -6.55 -12.88 -1.31
CA ALA A 125 -6.15 -13.41 -2.61
C ALA A 125 -4.78 -14.10 -2.55
N ALA A 126 -3.79 -13.50 -1.90
CA ALA A 126 -2.44 -14.05 -1.79
C ALA A 126 -2.36 -15.42 -1.09
N VAL A 127 -3.29 -15.72 -0.19
CA VAL A 127 -3.38 -17.05 0.47
C VAL A 127 -4.06 -18.08 -0.43
N MET A 128 -4.75 -17.63 -1.48
CA MET A 128 -5.51 -18.48 -2.42
C MET A 128 -4.81 -18.66 -3.78
N THR A 129 -3.72 -17.92 -4.05
CA THR A 129 -2.87 -18.05 -5.24
C THR A 129 -1.81 -19.12 -5.05
#